data_AF-A0A7X1TS11-F1
#
_entry.id   AF-A0A7X1TS11-F1
#
_cell.length_a   1.000
_cell.length_b   1.000
_cell.length_c   1.000
_cell.angle_alpha   90.00
_cell.angle_beta   90.00
_cell.angle_gamma   90.00
#
_symmetry.space_group_name_H-M   'P 1'
#
loop_
_entity.id
_entity.type
_entity.pdbx_description
1 polymer ?
#
loop_
_entity_poly.entity_id
_entity_poly.type
_entity_poly.pdbx_seq_one_letter_code
_entity_poly.pdbx_strand_id
1 'polypeptide(L)'
;MTQQEDRDFTMVLPGGSVPARFVTLPDGTPGVEVEGVQFPHVTDEVPHGIKGNTDEQRRVIDGLRLRFKITSEPTVLAFDVE
;
A
#
# COMPACT_ATOMS: atom_id res chain seq x y z
N MET A 1 13.71 -9.68 20.30
CA MET A 1 12.71 -10.10 19.29
C MET A 1 11.39 -9.53 19.78
N THR A 2 10.81 -8.47 19.25
CA THR A 2 10.66 -8.03 17.85
C THR A 2 10.62 -6.50 17.82
N GLN A 3 11.56 -5.87 17.10
CA GLN A 3 11.37 -4.48 16.68
C GLN A 3 10.30 -4.56 15.60
N GLN A 4 9.11 -4.05 15.89
CA GLN A 4 8.09 -3.80 14.88
C GLN A 4 8.62 -2.59 14.10
N GLU A 5 9.47 -2.86 13.12
CA GLU A 5 10.16 -1.83 12.35
C GLU A 5 9.11 -1.12 11.49
N ASP A 6 8.80 0.12 11.88
CA ASP A 6 8.38 1.17 10.95
C ASP A 6 9.49 1.33 9.91
N ARG A 7 9.52 0.42 8.94
CA ARG A 7 10.59 0.32 7.94
C ARG A 7 10.13 0.98 6.68
N ASP A 8 10.81 2.06 6.34
CA ASP A 8 10.67 2.69 5.04
C ASP A 8 11.14 1.71 3.96
N PHE A 9 10.36 1.59 2.90
CA PHE A 9 10.66 0.75 1.74
C PHE A 9 10.19 1.43 0.46
N THR A 10 10.67 0.93 -0.67
CA THR A 10 10.20 1.40 -1.97
C THR A 10 9.10 0.48 -2.45
N MET A 11 7.88 0.99 -2.51
CA MET A 11 6.74 0.29 -3.06
C MET A 11 6.82 0.34 -4.59
N VAL A 12 7.02 -0.81 -5.20
CA VAL A 12 7.11 -0.97 -6.66
C VAL A 12 5.73 -1.32 -7.22
N LEU A 13 5.26 -0.51 -8.15
CA LEU A 13 4.01 -0.66 -8.87
C LEU A 13 4.28 -0.95 -10.36
N PRO A 14 3.31 -1.50 -11.12
CA PRO A 14 3.50 -1.86 -12.53
C PRO A 14 3.95 -0.73 -13.49
N GLY A 15 3.91 0.52 -13.06
CA GLY A 15 4.34 1.68 -13.85
C GLY A 15 5.39 2.57 -13.20
N GLY A 16 5.91 2.20 -12.02
CA GLY A 16 6.91 2.98 -11.30
C GLY A 16 6.92 2.67 -9.81
N SER A 17 7.63 3.46 -9.02
CA SER A 17 7.78 3.21 -7.58
C SER A 17 7.52 4.46 -6.74
N VAL A 18 7.10 4.25 -5.49
CA VAL A 18 6.85 5.31 -4.51
C VAL A 18 7.41 4.93 -3.15
N PRO A 19 7.87 5.90 -2.35
CA PRO A 19 8.23 5.64 -0.96
C PRO A 19 6.98 5.21 -0.18
N ALA A 20 7.13 4.18 0.62
CA ALA A 20 6.11 3.65 1.51
C ALA A 20 6.75 3.19 2.82
N ARG A 21 5.92 2.92 3.82
CA ARG A 21 6.40 2.42 5.12
C ARG A 21 5.49 1.31 5.61
N PHE A 22 6.07 0.23 6.13
CA PHE A 22 5.26 -0.73 6.88
C PHE A 22 4.89 -0.12 8.22
N VAL A 23 3.61 -0.10 8.54
CA VAL A 23 3.08 0.45 9.78
C VAL A 23 2.23 -0.59 10.49
N THR A 24 2.02 -0.42 11.79
CA THR A 24 1.00 -1.18 12.52
C THR A 24 -0.24 -0.29 12.65
N LEU A 25 -1.37 -0.77 12.14
CA LEU A 25 -2.64 -0.05 12.23
C LEU A 25 -3.15 0.00 13.68
N PRO A 26 -4.08 0.92 14.01
CA PRO A 26 -4.61 1.06 15.37
C PRO A 26 -5.29 -0.20 15.93
N ASP A 27 -5.75 -1.10 15.06
CA ASP A 27 -6.36 -2.39 15.41
C ASP A 27 -5.31 -3.51 15.64
N GLY A 28 -4.02 -3.19 15.52
CA GLY A 28 -2.90 -4.13 15.68
C GLY A 28 -2.58 -4.94 14.41
N THR A 29 -3.27 -4.69 13.29
CA THR A 29 -3.03 -5.37 12.02
C THR A 29 -1.89 -4.73 11.22
N PRO A 30 -1.21 -5.48 10.33
CA PRO A 30 -0.20 -4.91 9.46
C PRO A 30 -0.82 -3.94 8.45
N GLY A 31 -0.16 -2.80 8.24
CA GLY A 31 -0.53 -1.79 7.29
C GLY A 31 0.66 -1.27 6.49
N VAL A 32 0.35 -0.47 5.48
CA VAL A 32 1.32 0.25 4.66
C VAL A 32 0.92 1.71 4.62
N GLU A 33 1.82 2.60 4.97
CA GLU A 33 1.65 4.03 4.78
C GLU A 33 2.23 4.45 3.43
N VAL A 34 1.42 5.13 2.62
CA VAL A 34 1.81 5.66 1.31
C VAL A 34 1.32 7.09 1.22
N GLU A 35 2.22 8.02 0.88
CA GLU A 35 1.94 9.46 0.80
C GLU A 35 1.25 10.03 2.08
N GLY A 36 1.58 9.47 3.25
CA GLY A 36 1.01 9.87 4.55
C GLY A 36 -0.36 9.27 4.87
N VAL A 37 -0.88 8.37 4.02
CA VAL A 37 -2.15 7.67 4.25
C VAL A 37 -1.86 6.20 4.56
N GLN A 38 -2.47 5.69 5.63
CA GLN A 38 -2.30 4.31 6.07
C GLN A 38 -3.34 3.40 5.43
N PHE A 39 -2.88 2.27 4.91
CA PHE A 39 -3.69 1.26 4.24
C PHE A 39 -3.57 -0.09 4.94
N PRO A 40 -4.63 -0.90 4.97
CA PRO A 40 -4.53 -2.31 5.32
C PRO A 40 -3.62 -3.04 4.34
N HIS A 41 -2.63 -3.75 4.87
CA HIS A 41 -1.77 -4.65 4.09
C HIS A 41 -2.51 -5.98 3.91
N VAL A 42 -2.84 -6.31 2.66
CA VAL A 42 -3.50 -7.56 2.30
C VAL A 42 -2.50 -8.47 1.59
N THR A 43 -2.52 -9.74 1.96
CA THR A 43 -1.65 -10.78 1.38
C THR A 43 -2.44 -12.01 0.89
N ASP A 44 -3.78 -11.96 0.94
CA ASP A 44 -4.65 -13.09 0.60
C ASP A 44 -4.69 -13.38 -0.91
N GLU A 45 -4.71 -12.33 -1.75
CA GLU A 45 -4.84 -12.45 -3.21
C GLU A 45 -3.52 -12.20 -3.96
N VAL A 46 -2.58 -11.49 -3.33
CA VAL A 46 -1.32 -11.04 -3.92
C VAL A 46 -0.21 -11.06 -2.86
N PRO A 47 1.08 -11.19 -3.25
CA PRO A 47 2.19 -11.21 -2.29
C PRO A 47 2.20 -9.98 -1.36
N HIS A 48 2.00 -8.80 -1.94
CA HIS A 48 1.71 -7.59 -1.18
C HIS A 48 0.64 -6.75 -1.89
N GLY A 49 -0.35 -6.28 -1.13
CA GLY A 49 -1.38 -5.40 -1.65
C GLY A 49 -1.89 -4.42 -0.60
N ILE A 50 -2.38 -3.28 -1.05
CA ILE A 50 -3.10 -2.30 -0.21
C ILE A 50 -4.55 -2.19 -0.66
N LYS A 51 -5.47 -1.99 0.28
CA LYS A 51 -6.90 -1.86 -0.02
C LYS A 51 -7.47 -0.50 0.40
N GLY A 52 -8.23 0.13 -0.50
CA GLY A 52 -8.91 1.40 -0.24
C GLY A 52 -10.29 1.23 0.41
N ASN A 53 -10.32 1.14 1.73
CA ASN A 53 -11.57 1.02 2.50
C ASN A 53 -12.22 2.36 2.82
N THR A 54 -11.44 3.45 2.90
CA THR A 54 -11.93 4.82 3.12
C THR A 54 -11.83 5.67 1.85
N ASP A 55 -12.59 6.78 1.79
CA ASP A 55 -12.53 7.71 0.64
C ASP A 55 -11.13 8.33 0.46
N GLU A 56 -10.43 8.60 1.56
CA GLU A 56 -9.05 9.10 1.53
C GLU A 56 -8.09 8.09 0.91
N GLN A 57 -8.15 6.83 1.37
CA GLN A 57 -7.35 5.74 0.81
C GLN A 57 -7.67 5.53 -0.68
N ARG A 58 -8.95 5.57 -1.07
CA ARG A 58 -9.36 5.44 -2.47
C ARG A 58 -8.77 6.56 -3.34
N ARG A 59 -8.80 7.81 -2.87
CA ARG A 59 -8.20 8.94 -3.60
C ARG A 59 -6.72 8.74 -3.86
N VAL A 60 -5.97 8.25 -2.88
CA VAL A 60 -4.54 7.97 -3.05
C VAL A 60 -4.32 6.79 -4.00
N ILE A 61 -5.07 5.68 -3.86
CA ILE A 61 -5.00 4.55 -4.80
C ILE A 61 -5.31 4.99 -6.24
N ASP A 62 -6.37 5.77 -6.44
CA ASP A 62 -6.76 6.29 -7.75
C ASP A 62 -5.69 7.26 -8.30
N GLY A 63 -5.09 8.06 -7.42
CA GLY A 63 -3.94 8.91 -7.75
C GLY A 63 -2.73 8.10 -8.22
N LEU A 64 -2.36 7.04 -7.50
CA LEU A 64 -1.28 6.11 -7.86
C LEU A 64 -1.59 5.41 -9.18
N ARG A 65 -2.83 4.95 -9.37
CA ARG A 65 -3.26 4.31 -10.63
C ARG A 65 -3.14 5.23 -11.82
N LEU A 66 -3.64 6.46 -11.68
CA LEU A 66 -3.55 7.46 -12.73
C LEU A 66 -2.09 7.81 -13.03
N ARG A 67 -1.27 8.02 -11.99
CA ARG A 67 0.15 8.37 -12.10
C ARG A 67 0.97 7.28 -12.80
N PHE A 68 0.72 6.02 -12.48
CA PHE A 68 1.47 4.87 -12.99
C PHE A 68 0.75 4.13 -14.12
N LYS A 69 -0.35 4.70 -14.65
CA LYS A 69 -1.17 4.12 -15.72
C LYS A 69 -1.59 2.67 -15.45
N ILE A 70 -1.89 2.35 -14.18
CA ILE A 70 -2.32 1.03 -13.76
C ILE A 70 -3.77 0.88 -14.18
N THR A 71 -4.02 0.05 -15.19
CA THR A 71 -5.36 -0.21 -15.74
C THR A 71 -6.18 -1.19 -14.89
N SER A 72 -5.57 -1.79 -13.87
CA SER A 72 -6.24 -2.73 -12.98
C SER A 72 -7.21 -1.98 -12.05
N GLU A 73 -8.48 -2.34 -12.12
CA GLU A 73 -9.56 -1.89 -11.24
C GLU A 73 -9.81 -2.71 -9.94
N PRO A 74 -9.02 -3.74 -9.53
CA PRO A 74 -9.37 -4.55 -8.36
C PRO A 74 -9.40 -3.68 -7.11
N THR A 75 -10.21 -3.99 -6.10
CA THR A 75 -10.26 -3.17 -4.88
C THR A 75 -8.90 -3.12 -4.15
N VAL A 76 -8.01 -4.06 -4.48
CA VAL A 76 -6.63 -4.17 -3.99
C VAL A 76 -5.65 -3.63 -5.03
N LEU A 77 -4.74 -2.76 -4.61
CA LEU A 77 -3.58 -2.35 -5.40
C LEU A 77 -2.40 -3.24 -5.01
N ALA A 78 -2.00 -4.12 -5.92
CA ALA A 78 -0.84 -4.98 -5.74
C ALA A 78 0.46 -4.18 -5.90
N PHE A 79 1.46 -4.54 -5.12
CA PHE A 79 2.80 -3.94 -5.20
C PHE A 79 3.88 -4.96 -4.85
N ASP A 80 5.11 -4.65 -5.23
CA ASP A 80 6.32 -5.36 -4.81
C ASP A 80 7.15 -4.48 -3.85
N VAL A 81 8.04 -5.11 -3.09
CA VAL A 81 8.96 -4.45 -2.15
C VAL A 81 10.37 -4.57 -2.69
N GLU A 82 11.05 -3.43 -2.90
CA GLU A 82 12.48 -3.37 -3.23
C GLU A 82 13.36 -3.27 -1.97
#